data_AF-A0A944Z612-F1
#
_entry.id   AF-A0A944Z612-F1
#
_cell.length_a   1.000
_cell.length_b   1.000
_cell.length_c   1.000
_cell.angle_alpha   90.00
_cell.angle_beta   90.00
_cell.angle_gamma   90.00
#
_symmetry.space_group_name_H-M   'P 1'
#
loop_
_entity.id
_entity.type
_entity.pdbx_description
1 polymer ?
#
loop_
_entity_poly.entity_id
_entity_poly.type
_entity_poly.pdbx_seq_one_letter_code
_entity_poly.pdbx_strand_id
1 'polypeptide(L)' 'MTKEIKSGKRILDEFFKDIKTDESLDRDTVAAIVNLYESGKLTDRNLTSTLSELREGKDNG' A
#
# COMPACT_ATOMS: atom_id res chain seq x y z
N MET A 1 -8.95 19.22 -25.28
CA MET A 1 -8.65 18.24 -24.21
C MET A 1 -7.69 18.88 -23.23
N THR A 2 -8.19 19.32 -22.08
CA THR A 2 -7.35 19.84 -20.99
C THR A 2 -6.62 18.65 -20.35
N LYS A 3 -5.29 18.58 -20.49
CA LYS A 3 -4.48 17.66 -19.68
C LYS A 3 -4.63 18.10 -18.23
N GLU A 4 -5.50 17.42 -17.48
CA GLU A 4 -5.68 17.67 -16.06
C GLU A 4 -4.35 17.34 -15.37
N ILE A 5 -3.65 18.36 -14.87
CA ILE A 5 -2.39 18.16 -14.13
C ILE A 5 -2.77 17.50 -12.81
N LYS A 6 -2.50 16.19 -12.69
CA LYS A 6 -2.72 15.46 -11.44
C LYS A 6 -1.63 15.83 -10.44
N SER A 7 -2.03 16.09 -9.19
CA SER A 7 -1.08 16.23 -8.09
C SER A 7 -0.43 14.88 -7.77
N GLY A 8 0.79 14.90 -7.21
CA GLY A 8 1.46 13.67 -6.75
C GLY A 8 0.62 12.88 -5.77
N LYS A 9 -0.13 13.57 -4.89
CA LYS A 9 -1.09 12.94 -3.99
C LYS A 9 -2.20 12.20 -4.74
N ARG A 10 -2.80 12.81 -5.77
CA ARG A 10 -3.84 12.15 -6.57
C ARG A 10 -3.32 10.91 -7.28
N ILE A 11 -2.09 10.95 -7.78
CA ILE A 11 -1.44 9.80 -8.41
C ILE A 11 -1.28 8.65 -7.41
N LEU A 12 -0.84 8.95 -6.19
CA LEU A 12 -0.69 7.95 -5.13
C LEU A 12 -2.04 7.41 -4.65
N ASP A 13 -3.03 8.28 -4.45
CA ASP A 13 -4.39 7.88 -4.06
C ASP A 13 -5.02 6.94 -5.11
N GLU A 14 -4.85 7.23 -6.41
CA GLU A 14 -5.29 6.35 -7.50
C GLU A 14 -4.53 5.02 -7.49
N PHE A 15 -3.20 5.03 -7.35
CA PHE A 15 -2.39 3.81 -7.26
C PHE A 15 -2.84 2.88 -6.13
N PHE A 16 -3.01 3.41 -4.92
CA PHE A 16 -3.42 2.60 -3.76
C PHE A 16 -4.85 2.10 -3.88
N LYS A 17 -5.73 2.82 -4.59
CA LYS A 17 -7.07 2.36 -4.93
C LYS A 17 -7.03 1.19 -5.92
N ASP A 18 -6.19 1.28 -6.95
CA ASP A 18 -6.09 0.25 -7.99
C ASP A 18 -5.58 -1.08 -7.42
N ILE A 19 -4.49 -1.06 -6.65
CA ILE A 19 -3.94 -2.29 -6.06
C ILE A 19 -4.89 -2.94 -5.03
N LYS A 20 -5.75 -2.15 -4.38
CA LYS A 20 -6.76 -2.65 -3.42
C LYS A 20 -7.86 -3.46 -4.11
N THR A 21 -8.07 -3.22 -5.41
CA THR A 21 -9.06 -3.91 -6.23
C THR A 21 -8.48 -5.05 -7.06
N ASP A 22 -7.16 -5.21 -7.08
CA ASP A 22 -6.48 -6.26 -7.83
C ASP A 22 -6.51 -7.58 -7.05
N GLU A 23 -7.31 -8.53 -7.54
CA GLU A 23 -7.47 -9.86 -6.92
C GLU A 23 -6.25 -10.77 -7.08
N SER A 24 -5.30 -10.44 -7.98
CA SER A 24 -4.07 -11.19 -8.17
C SER A 24 -3.01 -10.93 -7.09
N LEU A 25 -3.18 -9.85 -6.31
CA LEU A 25 -2.27 -9.45 -5.25
C LEU A 25 -2.66 -10.09 -3.92
N ASP A 26 -1.64 -10.38 -3.09
CA ASP A 26 -1.85 -10.84 -1.72
C ASP A 26 -2.58 -9.77 -0.90
N ARG A 27 -3.81 -10.08 -0.49
CA ARG A 27 -4.71 -9.13 0.18
C ARG A 27 -4.11 -8.56 1.45
N ASP A 28 -3.41 -9.37 2.23
CA ASP A 28 -2.84 -8.93 3.52
C ASP A 28 -1.67 -7.97 3.28
N THR A 29 -0.82 -8.27 2.30
CA THR A 29 0.29 -7.41 1.90
C THR A 29 -0.22 -6.06 1.38
N VAL A 30 -1.24 -6.08 0.51
CA VAL A 30 -1.86 -4.85 0.01
C VAL A 30 -2.48 -4.05 1.14
N ALA A 31 -3.25 -4.69 2.02
CA ALA A 31 -3.88 -4.04 3.17
C ALA A 31 -2.84 -3.38 4.09
N ALA A 32 -1.74 -4.07 4.38
CA ALA A 32 -0.65 -3.54 5.19
C ALA A 32 -0.03 -2.27 4.60
N ILE A 33 0.28 -2.27 3.30
CA ILE A 33 0.92 -1.13 2.63
C ILE A 33 -0.08 0.05 2.51
N VAL A 34 -1.35 -0.22 2.17
CA VAL A 34 -2.41 0.80 2.10
C VAL A 34 -2.62 1.46 3.46
N ASN A 35 -2.65 0.69 4.55
CA ASN A 35 -2.78 1.23 5.91
C ASN A 35 -1.62 2.17 6.27
N LEU A 36 -0.39 1.84 5.87
CA LEU A 36 0.76 2.72 6.06
C LEU A 36 0.60 4.03 5.27
N TYR A 37 0.09 3.97 4.04
CA TYR A 37 -0.18 5.15 3.23
C TYR A 37 -1.27 6.04 3.83
N GLU A 38 -2.44 5.47 4.13
CA GLU A 38 -3.61 6.20 4.65
C GLU A 38 -3.34 6.82 6.03
N SER A 39 -2.49 6.18 6.85
CA SER A 39 -2.07 6.70 8.16
C SER A 39 -0.93 7.73 8.10
N GLY A 40 -0.38 8.02 6.91
CA GLY A 40 0.76 8.92 6.74
C GLY A 40 2.07 8.36 7.32
N LYS A 41 2.16 7.03 7.49
CA LYS A 41 3.30 6.32 8.09
C LYS A 41 4.11 5.52 7.08
N LEU A 42 3.81 5.65 5.78
CA LEU A 42 4.54 4.99 4.71
C LEU A 42 5.97 5.55 4.60
N THR A 43 6.87 4.91 5.32
CA THR A 43 8.31 5.20 5.36
C THR A 43 9.04 3.86 5.23
N ASP A 44 10.28 3.89 4.76
CA ASP A 44 11.09 2.67 4.56
C ASP A 44 11.16 1.81 5.83
N ARG A 45 11.32 2.44 7.00
CA ARG A 45 11.35 1.77 8.30
C ARG A 45 10.03 1.06 8.61
N ASN A 46 8.90 1.77 8.50
CA ASN A 46 7.60 1.19 8.84
C ASN A 46 7.20 0.12 7.83
N LEU A 47 7.49 0.31 6.55
CA LEU A 47 7.27 -0.69 5.51
C LEU A 47 8.05 -1.97 5.80
N THR A 48 9.35 -1.84 6.11
CA THR A 48 10.20 -3.00 6.41
C THR A 48 9.72 -3.75 7.66
N SER A 49 9.35 -3.02 8.72
CA SER A 49 8.82 -3.62 9.96
C SER A 49 7.52 -4.39 9.68
N THR A 50 6.54 -3.73 9.08
CA THR A 50 5.22 -4.33 8.82
C THR A 50 5.30 -5.54 7.90
N LEU A 51 6.13 -5.51 6.85
CA LEU A 51 6.30 -6.66 5.96
C LEU A 51 7.07 -7.82 6.62
N SER A 52 8.01 -7.51 7.52
CA SER A 52 8.72 -8.55 8.29
C SER A 52 7.79 -9.24 9.28
N GLU A 53 6.99 -8.46 10.02
CA GLU A 53 5.95 -8.96 10.93
C GLU A 53 4.91 -9.81 10.18
N LEU A 54 4.48 -9.36 8.99
CA LEU A 54 3.53 -10.13 8.16
C LEU A 54 4.12 -11.47 7.71
N ARG A 55 5.40 -11.50 7.33
CA ARG A 55 6.10 -12.73 6.95
C ARG A 55 6.24 -13.68 8.14
N GLU A 56 6.67 -13.18 9.29
CA GLU A 56 6.80 -13.98 10.51
C GLU A 56 5.45 -14.51 11.01
N GLY A 57 4.39 -13.71 10.89
CA GLY A 57 3.02 -14.16 11.21
C GLY A 57 2.52 -15.28 10.30
N LYS A 58 2.90 -15.28 9.01
CA LYS A 58 2.55 -16.33 8.05
C LYS A 58 3.39 -17.61 8.21
N ASP A 59 4.60 -17.51 8.73
CA ASP A 59 5.50 -18.66 8.95
C ASP A 59 5.18 -19.44 10.24
N ASN A 60 4.48 -18.79 11.18
CA ASN A 60 4.05 -19.38 12.45
C ASN A 60 2.58 -19.87 12.45
N GLY A 61 1.92 -19.90 11.28
CA GLY A 61 0.50 -20.21 11.09
C GLY A 61 0.25 -21.55 10.41
#